data_AF-A0A520Q168-F1
#
_entry.id   AF-A0A520Q168-F1
#
_cell.length_a   1.000
_cell.length_b   1.000
_cell.length_c   1.000
_cell.angle_alpha   90.00
_cell.angle_beta   90.00
_cell.angle_gamma   90.00
#
_symmetry.space_group_name_H-M   'P 1'
#
loop_
_entity.id
_entity.type
_entity.pdbx_description
1 polymer ?
#
loop_
_entity_poly.entity_id
_entity_poly.type
_entity_poly.pdbx_seq_one_letter_code
_entity_poly.pdbx_strand_id
1 'polypeptide(L)'
;MQSPAPRRASWRPAAALGLSVAALAWLRPELAVFSCVLLLSLRRHRLLAWGLAFCGAAGVVAFRLALFDHALPLAAAAKPADLANGFGYLARALVVVFGLGGLLPLGLAAREDRAARPLVLALLGHAGAVALAGGDWMPGFRLFVPVIPLYAYLAAGPIARRLPAWRGWALLAGSALLPLASYLVVLPLARDAGQARETAGEGLATWLERHSCRVALVDVGFLAYRSGVEVVDLGGITDPDVAYLPGGHAAKELDVGWLAARDPDTIVLSSRAPPRVDEAGRLLAFAGHPVEHRVASTAWFRARYRVVRVVPYSSSTTYVVLARHGR
;
A
#
# COMPACT_ATOMS: atom_id res chain seq x y z
N MET A 1 44.50 -36.90 26.20
CA MET A 1 43.46 -36.33 25.31
C MET A 1 42.61 -35.37 26.12
N GLN A 2 42.81 -34.06 25.97
CA GLN A 2 41.92 -33.05 26.57
C GLN A 2 40.68 -32.90 25.67
N SER A 3 39.47 -33.14 26.22
CA SER A 3 38.24 -32.83 25.50
C SER A 3 38.21 -31.33 25.16
N PRO A 4 37.90 -30.94 23.91
CA PRO A 4 37.82 -29.52 23.56
C PRO A 4 36.70 -28.88 24.39
N ALA A 5 37.06 -27.80 25.10
CA ALA A 5 36.09 -27.01 25.86
C ALA A 5 34.93 -26.58 24.95
N PRO A 6 33.67 -26.60 25.44
CA PRO A 6 32.52 -26.24 24.62
C PRO A 6 32.67 -24.80 24.12
N ARG A 7 32.84 -24.63 22.80
CA ARG A 7 32.88 -23.31 22.16
C ARG A 7 31.62 -22.54 22.56
N ARG A 8 31.79 -21.45 23.32
CA ARG A 8 30.69 -20.55 23.69
C ARG A 8 29.94 -20.14 22.42
N ALA A 9 28.64 -20.36 22.42
CA ALA A 9 27.80 -20.01 21.27
C ALA A 9 27.88 -18.50 21.02
N SER A 10 28.32 -18.11 19.83
CA SER A 10 28.47 -16.69 19.44
C SER A 10 27.12 -15.96 19.48
N TRP A 11 27.10 -14.78 20.09
CA TRP A 11 25.94 -13.88 20.13
C TRP A 11 25.76 -13.08 18.83
N ARG A 12 26.81 -12.99 18.00
CA ARG A 12 26.85 -12.16 16.80
C ARG A 12 25.70 -12.43 15.81
N PRO A 13 25.31 -13.68 15.50
CA PRO A 13 24.20 -13.94 14.57
C PRO A 13 22.85 -13.44 15.09
N ALA A 14 22.61 -13.57 16.40
CA ALA A 14 21.37 -13.08 17.02
C ALA A 14 21.32 -11.55 17.02
N ALA A 15 22.44 -10.89 17.33
CA ALA A 15 22.53 -9.44 17.24
C ALA A 15 22.36 -8.94 15.79
N ALA A 16 23.00 -9.60 14.82
CA ALA A 16 22.85 -9.26 13.41
C ALA A 16 21.38 -9.37 12.96
N LEU A 17 20.69 -10.46 13.29
CA LEU A 17 19.26 -10.60 13.00
C LEU A 17 18.42 -9.51 13.68
N GLY A 18 18.66 -9.23 14.97
CA GLY A 18 17.98 -8.17 15.70
C GLY A 18 18.15 -6.79 15.06
N LEU A 19 19.38 -6.44 14.68
CA LEU A 19 19.69 -5.18 13.98
C LEU A 19 19.05 -5.13 12.58
N SER A 20 19.07 -6.24 11.84
CA SER A 20 18.38 -6.32 10.54
C SER A 20 16.88 -6.11 10.69
N VAL A 21 16.24 -6.72 11.69
CA VAL A 21 14.81 -6.49 11.97
C VAL A 21 14.56 -5.05 12.39
N ALA A 22 15.43 -4.46 13.21
CA ALA A 22 15.33 -3.06 13.61
C ALA A 22 15.35 -2.12 12.39
N ALA A 23 16.23 -2.38 11.42
CA ALA A 23 16.28 -1.63 10.16
C ALA A 23 15.03 -1.89 9.30
N LEU A 24 14.55 -3.14 9.24
CA LEU A 24 13.33 -3.48 8.50
C LEU A 24 12.09 -2.76 9.04
N ALA A 25 12.00 -2.49 10.34
CA ALA A 25 10.89 -1.72 10.91
C ALA A 25 10.75 -0.33 10.26
N TRP A 26 11.86 0.30 9.89
CA TRP A 26 11.89 1.59 9.21
C TRP A 26 11.65 1.49 7.71
N LEU A 27 12.14 0.43 7.06
CA LEU A 27 12.14 0.31 5.61
C LEU A 27 10.90 -0.38 5.05
N ARG A 28 10.40 -1.39 5.77
CA ARG A 28 9.39 -2.34 5.32
C ARG A 28 8.55 -2.85 6.51
N PRO A 29 7.72 -1.99 7.13
CA PRO A 29 6.90 -2.36 8.28
C PRO A 29 5.94 -3.53 7.99
N GLU A 30 5.60 -3.78 6.72
CA GLU A 30 4.82 -4.94 6.29
C GLU A 30 5.51 -6.29 6.60
N LEU A 31 6.83 -6.31 6.81
CA LEU A 31 7.58 -7.51 7.19
C LEU A 31 7.53 -7.82 8.69
N ALA A 32 6.71 -7.11 9.50
CA ALA A 32 6.65 -7.34 10.95
C ALA A 32 6.40 -8.81 11.32
N VAL A 33 5.39 -9.46 10.71
CA VAL A 33 5.08 -10.87 10.99
C VAL A 33 6.21 -11.79 10.51
N PHE A 34 6.77 -11.51 9.32
CA PHE A 34 7.94 -12.22 8.79
C PHE A 34 9.11 -12.17 9.79
N SER A 35 9.44 -10.99 10.29
CA SER A 35 10.51 -10.76 11.26
C SER A 35 10.24 -11.45 12.60
N CYS A 36 9.01 -11.42 13.11
CA CYS A 36 8.62 -12.14 14.32
C CYS A 36 8.87 -13.64 14.20
N VAL A 37 8.50 -14.27 13.07
CA VAL A 37 8.74 -15.70 12.84
C VAL A 37 10.24 -16.03 12.87
N LEU A 38 11.08 -15.19 12.25
CA LEU A 38 12.54 -15.38 12.30
C LEU A 38 13.09 -15.24 13.71
N LEU A 39 12.65 -14.24 14.48
CA LEU A 39 13.10 -14.04 15.86
C LEU A 39 12.66 -15.20 16.78
N LEU A 40 11.46 -15.74 16.58
CA LEU A 40 10.97 -16.92 17.32
C LEU A 40 11.77 -18.18 17.02
N SER A 41 12.42 -18.26 15.86
CA SER A 41 13.26 -19.42 15.51
C SER A 41 14.60 -19.46 16.26
N LEU A 42 15.01 -18.35 16.89
CA LEU A 42 16.26 -18.29 17.65
C LEU A 42 16.16 -19.10 18.95
N ARG A 43 17.10 -20.04 19.11
CA ARG A 43 17.23 -20.82 20.36
C ARG A 43 18.14 -20.19 21.41
N ARG A 44 19.09 -19.35 21.00
CA ARG A 44 20.10 -18.71 21.86
C ARG A 44 20.13 -17.22 21.61
N HIS A 45 20.45 -16.45 22.65
CA HIS A 45 20.58 -14.99 22.59
C HIS A 45 19.31 -14.29 22.04
N ARG A 46 18.13 -14.93 22.18
CA ARG A 46 16.86 -14.42 21.65
C ARG A 46 16.49 -13.07 22.27
N LEU A 47 16.74 -12.87 23.56
CA LEU A 47 16.42 -11.63 24.26
C LEU A 47 17.20 -10.44 23.69
N LEU A 48 18.47 -10.65 23.32
CA LEU A 48 19.27 -9.63 22.66
C LEU A 48 18.68 -9.27 21.29
N ALA A 49 18.35 -10.27 20.47
CA ALA A 49 17.76 -10.05 19.15
C ALA A 49 16.40 -9.32 19.23
N TRP A 50 15.53 -9.76 20.15
CA TRP A 50 14.24 -9.13 20.41
C TRP A 50 14.38 -7.71 20.94
N GLY A 51 15.31 -7.46 21.87
CA GLY A 51 15.59 -6.12 22.37
C GLY A 51 16.02 -5.16 21.27
N LEU A 52 16.95 -5.59 20.40
CA LEU A 52 17.39 -4.79 19.26
C LEU A 52 16.25 -4.54 18.25
N ALA A 53 15.49 -5.57 17.91
CA ALA A 53 14.31 -5.45 17.03
C ALA A 53 13.27 -4.48 17.60
N PHE A 54 12.99 -4.59 18.91
CA PHE A 54 12.07 -3.71 19.61
C PHE A 54 12.54 -2.26 19.58
N CYS A 55 13.83 -1.97 19.77
CA CYS A 55 14.36 -0.62 19.66
C CYS A 55 14.07 0.02 18.28
N GLY A 56 14.16 -0.75 17.19
CA GLY A 56 13.79 -0.27 15.86
C GLY A 56 12.30 0.08 15.75
N ALA A 57 11.42 -0.84 16.18
CA ALA A 57 9.98 -0.63 16.15
C ALA A 57 9.54 0.53 17.07
N ALA A 58 10.08 0.61 18.27
CA ALA A 58 9.85 1.70 19.21
C ALA A 58 10.33 3.04 18.64
N GLY A 59 11.47 3.05 17.92
CA GLY A 59 11.96 4.24 17.21
C GLY A 59 10.97 4.73 16.14
N VAL A 60 10.37 3.83 15.36
CA VAL A 60 9.34 4.21 14.37
C VAL A 60 8.09 4.76 15.06
N VAL A 61 7.63 4.13 16.14
CA VAL A 61 6.46 4.61 16.90
C VAL A 61 6.73 5.98 17.52
N ALA A 62 7.90 6.17 18.13
CA ALA A 62 8.31 7.44 18.71
C ALA A 62 8.40 8.55 17.65
N PHE A 63 8.98 8.24 16.48
CA PHE A 63 9.01 9.16 15.34
C PHE A 63 7.60 9.56 14.90
N ARG A 64 6.69 8.61 14.79
CA ARG A 64 5.31 8.90 14.38
C ARG A 64 4.55 9.71 15.41
N LEU A 65 4.72 9.42 16.69
CA LEU A 65 4.15 10.24 17.76
C LEU A 65 4.70 11.67 17.73
N ALA A 66 6.01 11.83 17.52
CA ALA A 66 6.64 13.15 17.50
C ALA A 66 6.26 14.01 16.27
N LEU A 67 5.99 13.38 15.12
CA LEU A 67 5.74 14.10 13.86
C LEU A 67 4.24 14.17 13.48
N PHE A 68 3.45 13.19 13.92
CA PHE A 68 2.05 13.02 13.49
C PHE A 68 1.07 12.84 14.65
N ASP A 69 1.51 12.93 15.91
CA ASP A 69 0.67 12.71 17.10
C ASP A 69 -0.05 11.35 17.17
N HIS A 70 0.37 10.39 16.35
CA HIS A 70 -0.26 9.07 16.26
C HIS A 70 0.79 7.95 16.21
N ALA A 71 0.59 6.88 16.98
CA ALA A 71 1.48 5.71 16.96
C ALA A 71 1.34 4.87 15.67
N LEU A 72 0.13 4.83 15.13
CA LEU A 72 -0.22 4.14 13.89
C LEU A 72 -0.60 5.15 12.81
N PRO A 73 -0.32 4.87 11.52
CA PRO A 73 -0.75 5.77 10.46
C PRO A 73 -2.28 5.84 10.42
N LEU A 74 -2.85 7.03 10.21
CA LEU A 74 -4.29 7.23 10.06
C LEU A 74 -4.90 6.35 8.96
N ALA A 75 -4.11 6.02 7.94
CA ALA A 75 -4.47 5.06 6.90
C ALA A 75 -4.97 3.71 7.46
N ALA A 76 -4.49 3.26 8.63
CA ALA A 76 -4.96 2.02 9.25
C ALA A 76 -6.44 2.10 9.70
N ALA A 77 -6.90 3.28 10.12
CA ALA A 77 -8.30 3.53 10.44
C ALA A 77 -9.12 3.91 9.20
N ALA A 78 -8.54 4.72 8.31
CA ALA A 78 -9.20 5.19 7.10
C ALA A 78 -9.48 4.07 6.09
N LYS A 79 -8.58 3.07 6.02
CA LYS A 79 -8.63 1.92 5.11
C LYS A 79 -8.74 0.64 5.94
N PRO A 80 -9.93 0.32 6.48
CA PRO A 80 -10.12 -0.94 7.20
C PRO A 80 -9.82 -2.12 6.27
N ALA A 81 -9.27 -3.19 6.86
CA ALA A 81 -8.91 -4.39 6.12
C ALA A 81 -10.16 -5.05 5.50
N ASP A 82 -10.03 -5.45 4.24
CA ASP A 82 -11.03 -6.26 3.53
C ASP A 82 -10.45 -7.64 3.23
N LEU A 83 -10.89 -8.64 4.00
CA LEU A 83 -10.39 -10.01 3.88
C LEU A 83 -10.63 -10.61 2.49
N ALA A 84 -11.76 -10.29 1.83
CA ALA A 84 -12.04 -10.83 0.50
C ALA A 84 -11.02 -10.29 -0.52
N ASN A 85 -10.73 -8.98 -0.44
CA ASN A 85 -9.66 -8.39 -1.24
C ASN A 85 -8.28 -8.97 -0.90
N GLY A 86 -7.99 -9.18 0.39
CA GLY A 86 -6.73 -9.76 0.84
C GLY A 86 -6.49 -11.18 0.34
N PHE A 87 -7.48 -12.07 0.46
CA PHE A 87 -7.40 -13.42 -0.08
C PHE A 87 -7.35 -13.43 -1.61
N GLY A 88 -8.12 -12.55 -2.27
CA GLY A 88 -8.06 -12.39 -3.72
C GLY A 88 -6.71 -11.88 -4.21
N TYR A 89 -6.06 -11.00 -3.45
CA TYR A 89 -4.70 -10.52 -3.72
C TYR A 89 -3.67 -11.64 -3.53
N LEU A 90 -3.75 -12.39 -2.43
CA LEU A 90 -2.89 -13.55 -2.17
C LEU A 90 -3.03 -14.62 -3.26
N ALA A 91 -4.25 -15.00 -3.61
CA ALA A 91 -4.50 -16.02 -4.64
C ALA A 91 -3.87 -15.64 -5.99
N ARG A 92 -4.01 -14.37 -6.39
CA ARG A 92 -3.36 -13.85 -7.60
C ARG A 92 -1.83 -13.82 -7.47
N ALA A 93 -1.30 -13.43 -6.30
CA ALA A 93 0.14 -13.44 -6.06
C ALA A 93 0.74 -14.85 -6.11
N LEU A 94 0.05 -15.87 -5.59
CA LEU A 94 0.46 -17.29 -5.67
C LEU A 94 0.71 -17.74 -7.11
N VAL A 95 -0.07 -17.22 -8.05
CA VAL A 95 0.11 -17.54 -9.47
C VAL A 95 1.12 -16.62 -10.14
N VAL A 96 0.98 -15.30 -9.96
CA VAL A 96 1.76 -14.32 -10.71
C VAL A 96 3.18 -14.13 -10.16
N VAL A 97 3.34 -14.11 -8.83
CA VAL A 97 4.65 -13.88 -8.18
C VAL A 97 5.38 -15.21 -7.98
N PHE A 98 4.67 -16.23 -7.50
CA PHE A 98 5.28 -17.50 -7.13
C PHE A 98 5.23 -18.56 -8.25
N GLY A 99 4.42 -18.35 -9.28
CA GLY A 99 4.26 -19.28 -10.41
C GLY A 99 3.37 -20.48 -10.08
N LEU A 100 2.96 -21.22 -11.13
CA LEU A 100 2.18 -22.45 -10.96
C LEU A 100 2.99 -23.48 -10.17
N GLY A 101 2.46 -23.90 -9.02
CA GLY A 101 3.14 -24.85 -8.13
C GLY A 101 4.22 -24.23 -7.25
N GLY A 102 4.32 -22.90 -7.14
CA GLY A 102 5.38 -22.21 -6.39
C GLY A 102 5.51 -22.59 -4.91
N LEU A 103 4.44 -23.10 -4.29
CA LEU A 103 4.50 -23.61 -2.91
C LEU A 103 5.20 -24.97 -2.80
N LEU A 104 5.25 -25.77 -3.86
CA LEU A 104 5.85 -27.11 -3.84
C LEU A 104 7.37 -27.06 -3.55
N PRO A 105 8.19 -26.24 -4.24
CA PRO A 105 9.59 -26.07 -3.88
C PRO A 105 9.81 -25.63 -2.43
N LEU A 106 8.94 -24.79 -1.86
CA LEU A 106 9.02 -24.39 -0.46
C LEU A 106 8.77 -25.56 0.50
N GLY A 107 7.77 -26.39 0.19
CA GLY A 107 7.50 -27.61 0.95
C GLY A 107 8.68 -28.58 0.90
N LEU A 108 9.33 -28.72 -0.25
CA LEU A 108 10.53 -29.54 -0.41
C LEU A 108 11.72 -28.97 0.37
N ALA A 109 11.95 -27.65 0.29
CA ALA A 109 13.01 -26.98 1.02
C ALA A 109 12.88 -27.18 2.53
N ALA A 110 11.67 -27.01 3.09
CA ALA A 110 11.40 -27.23 4.51
C ALA A 110 11.58 -28.69 4.95
N ARG A 111 11.32 -29.66 4.05
CA ARG A 111 11.49 -31.10 4.32
C ARG A 111 12.96 -31.51 4.30
N GLU A 112 13.71 -31.04 3.31
CA GLU A 112 15.10 -31.44 3.07
C GLU A 112 16.11 -30.69 3.94
N ASP A 113 15.86 -29.41 4.23
CA ASP A 113 16.76 -28.57 5.00
C ASP A 113 16.07 -28.01 6.26
N ARG A 114 16.59 -28.39 7.43
CA ARG A 114 16.10 -27.89 8.71
C ARG A 114 16.35 -26.39 8.88
N ALA A 115 17.39 -25.84 8.26
CA ALA A 115 17.69 -24.41 8.29
C ALA A 115 16.72 -23.60 7.40
N ALA A 116 16.13 -24.21 6.38
CA ALA A 116 15.12 -23.57 5.52
C ALA A 116 13.75 -23.42 6.18
N ARG A 117 13.39 -24.29 7.14
CA ARG A 117 12.08 -24.27 7.82
C ARG A 117 11.66 -22.91 8.38
N PRO A 118 12.47 -22.20 9.20
CA PRO A 118 12.07 -20.89 9.71
C PRO A 118 11.88 -19.85 8.60
N LEU A 119 12.65 -19.95 7.50
CA LEU A 119 12.52 -19.05 6.36
C LEU A 119 11.21 -19.30 5.59
N VAL A 120 10.85 -20.57 5.38
CA VAL A 120 9.56 -20.94 4.77
C VAL A 120 8.40 -20.50 5.65
N LEU A 121 8.47 -20.73 6.97
CA LEU A 121 7.43 -20.26 7.89
C LEU A 121 7.31 -18.74 7.89
N ALA A 122 8.42 -18.01 7.77
CA ALA A 122 8.39 -16.55 7.69
C ALA A 122 7.72 -16.07 6.40
N LEU A 123 7.97 -16.72 5.25
CA LEU A 123 7.27 -16.45 3.98
C LEU A 123 5.77 -16.69 4.09
N LEU A 124 5.35 -17.80 4.69
CA LEU A 124 3.94 -18.11 4.90
C LEU A 124 3.29 -17.13 5.88
N GLY A 125 4.00 -16.75 6.94
CA GLY A 125 3.57 -15.71 7.88
C GLY A 125 3.37 -14.36 7.20
N HIS A 126 4.28 -13.97 6.30
CA HIS A 126 4.14 -12.77 5.48
C HIS A 126 2.90 -12.82 4.57
N ALA A 127 2.72 -13.94 3.86
CA ALA A 127 1.55 -14.14 3.00
C ALA A 127 0.23 -14.06 3.78
N GLY A 128 0.18 -14.66 4.97
CA GLY A 128 -0.94 -14.55 5.88
C GLY A 128 -1.18 -13.12 6.35
N ALA A 129 -0.12 -12.40 6.73
CA ALA A 129 -0.20 -11.00 7.15
C ALA A 129 -0.76 -10.09 6.03
N VAL A 130 -0.31 -10.28 4.79
CA VAL A 130 -0.82 -9.54 3.62
C VAL A 130 -2.30 -9.83 3.37
N ALA A 131 -2.73 -11.10 3.49
CA ALA A 131 -4.13 -11.46 3.33
C ALA A 131 -5.01 -10.85 4.43
N LEU A 132 -4.55 -10.89 5.69
CA LEU A 132 -5.26 -10.32 6.83
C LEU A 132 -5.31 -8.79 6.80
N ALA A 133 -4.29 -8.13 6.23
CA ALA A 133 -4.25 -6.69 6.04
C ALA A 133 -5.18 -6.20 4.90
N GLY A 134 -5.77 -7.12 4.12
CA GLY A 134 -6.68 -6.80 3.01
C GLY A 134 -6.01 -6.62 1.65
N GLY A 135 -4.71 -6.93 1.54
CA GLY A 135 -3.96 -6.88 0.29
C GLY A 135 -3.72 -5.46 -0.22
N ASP A 136 -3.58 -5.33 -1.54
CA ASP A 136 -3.41 -4.05 -2.22
C ASP A 136 -4.17 -4.04 -3.55
N TRP A 137 -4.59 -2.86 -3.98
CA TRP A 137 -5.15 -2.65 -5.32
C TRP A 137 -4.05 -2.27 -6.32
N MET A 138 -2.89 -1.79 -5.85
CA MET A 138 -1.79 -1.39 -6.73
C MET A 138 -1.20 -2.59 -7.48
N PRO A 139 -0.83 -2.41 -8.76
CA PRO A 139 -0.36 -3.50 -9.60
C PRO A 139 1.03 -3.99 -9.18
N GLY A 140 1.44 -5.14 -9.73
CA GLY A 140 2.79 -5.69 -9.54
C GLY A 140 3.02 -6.38 -8.20
N PHE A 141 1.97 -6.63 -7.41
CA PHE A 141 2.04 -7.38 -6.16
C PHE A 141 3.11 -6.87 -5.18
N ARG A 142 3.27 -5.55 -5.09
CA ARG A 142 4.39 -4.90 -4.39
C ARG A 142 4.59 -5.34 -2.94
N LEU A 143 3.53 -5.77 -2.25
CA LEU A 143 3.63 -6.28 -0.87
C LEU A 143 4.43 -7.59 -0.78
N PHE A 144 4.56 -8.35 -1.87
CA PHE A 144 5.38 -9.57 -1.93
C PHE A 144 6.80 -9.32 -2.45
N VAL A 145 7.08 -8.18 -3.07
CA VAL A 145 8.41 -7.86 -3.65
C VAL A 145 9.55 -8.05 -2.64
N PRO A 146 9.45 -7.61 -1.37
CA PRO A 146 10.53 -7.79 -0.40
C PRO A 146 10.92 -9.24 -0.13
N VAL A 147 10.01 -10.20 -0.37
CA VAL A 147 10.23 -11.62 -0.07
C VAL A 147 10.59 -12.48 -1.29
N ILE A 148 10.51 -11.92 -2.50
CA ILE A 148 10.83 -12.63 -3.75
C ILE A 148 12.25 -13.21 -3.75
N PRO A 149 13.32 -12.48 -3.35
CA PRO A 149 14.68 -13.04 -3.38
C PRO A 149 14.83 -14.27 -2.49
N LEU A 150 14.21 -14.25 -1.31
CA LEU A 150 14.23 -15.39 -0.39
C LEU A 150 13.44 -16.58 -0.95
N TYR A 151 12.27 -16.31 -1.54
CA TYR A 151 11.51 -17.33 -2.24
C TYR A 151 12.35 -18.01 -3.33
N ALA A 152 12.99 -17.23 -4.20
CA ALA A 152 13.82 -17.75 -5.28
C ALA A 152 14.98 -18.61 -4.75
N TYR A 153 15.65 -18.15 -3.69
CA TYR A 153 16.71 -18.90 -3.02
C TYR A 153 16.22 -20.27 -2.50
N LEU A 154 15.09 -20.28 -1.79
CA LEU A 154 14.53 -21.51 -1.22
C LEU A 154 14.00 -22.47 -2.30
N ALA A 155 13.43 -21.94 -3.37
CA ALA A 155 12.93 -22.74 -4.49
C ALA A 155 14.07 -23.38 -5.30
N ALA A 156 15.18 -22.65 -5.51
CA ALA A 156 16.29 -23.10 -6.35
C ALA A 156 16.95 -24.39 -5.83
N GLY A 157 17.08 -24.57 -4.51
CA GLY A 157 17.77 -25.72 -3.91
C GLY A 157 17.15 -27.07 -4.30
N PRO A 158 15.88 -27.33 -3.95
CA PRO A 158 15.20 -28.58 -4.32
C PRO A 158 15.09 -28.78 -5.84
N ILE A 159 14.88 -27.70 -6.61
CA ILE A 159 14.83 -27.75 -8.08
C ILE A 159 16.16 -28.26 -8.64
N ALA A 160 17.28 -27.67 -8.21
CA ALA A 160 18.61 -28.03 -8.69
C ALA A 160 19.02 -29.46 -8.31
N ARG A 161 18.56 -29.96 -7.15
CA ARG A 161 18.87 -31.34 -6.70
C ARG A 161 18.05 -32.42 -7.39
N ARG A 162 16.80 -32.12 -7.76
CA ARG A 162 15.84 -33.14 -8.23
C ARG A 162 15.61 -33.13 -9.73
N LEU A 163 15.86 -32.01 -10.40
CA LEU A 163 15.63 -31.88 -11.83
C LEU A 163 16.98 -31.87 -12.59
N PRO A 164 17.05 -32.53 -13.75
CA PRO A 164 18.18 -32.33 -14.65
C PRO A 164 18.25 -30.86 -15.07
N ALA A 165 19.46 -30.36 -15.33
CA ALA A 165 19.72 -28.92 -15.52
C ALA A 165 18.76 -28.24 -16.50
N TRP A 166 18.47 -28.87 -17.66
CA TRP A 166 17.56 -28.30 -18.66
C TRP A 166 16.11 -28.14 -18.16
N ARG A 167 15.61 -29.08 -17.32
CA ARG A 167 14.27 -28.97 -16.70
C ARG A 167 14.26 -27.91 -15.60
N GLY A 168 15.35 -27.78 -14.85
CA GLY A 168 15.53 -26.69 -13.89
C GLY A 168 15.49 -25.33 -14.59
N TRP A 169 16.24 -25.17 -15.68
CA TRP A 169 16.21 -23.95 -16.50
C TRP A 169 14.84 -23.69 -17.14
N ALA A 170 14.17 -24.72 -17.66
CA ALA A 170 12.82 -24.57 -18.22
C ALA A 170 11.80 -24.13 -17.15
N LEU A 171 11.88 -24.68 -15.94
CA LEU A 171 11.01 -24.29 -14.82
C LEU A 171 11.29 -22.85 -14.36
N LEU A 172 12.56 -22.46 -14.25
CA LEU A 172 12.96 -21.10 -13.91
C LEU A 172 12.48 -20.11 -14.98
N ALA A 173 12.72 -20.40 -16.26
CA ALA A 173 12.24 -19.59 -17.37
C ALA A 173 10.70 -19.48 -17.35
N GLY A 174 9.99 -20.60 -17.20
CA GLY A 174 8.53 -20.64 -17.10
C GLY A 174 7.99 -19.84 -15.90
N SER A 175 8.65 -19.91 -14.74
CA SER A 175 8.28 -19.13 -13.55
C SER A 175 8.46 -17.62 -13.74
N ALA A 176 9.35 -17.20 -14.64
CA ALA A 176 9.57 -15.81 -14.98
C ALA A 176 8.60 -15.29 -16.05
N LEU A 177 7.99 -16.17 -16.87
CA LEU A 177 7.09 -15.77 -17.96
C LEU A 177 5.85 -15.03 -17.47
N LEU A 178 5.20 -15.50 -16.40
CA LEU A 178 4.01 -14.85 -15.85
C LEU A 178 4.31 -13.47 -15.22
N PRO A 179 5.33 -13.33 -14.34
CA PRO A 179 5.78 -12.01 -13.90
C PRO A 179 6.15 -11.09 -15.06
N LEU A 180 6.85 -11.61 -16.07
CA LEU A 180 7.25 -10.83 -17.25
C LEU A 180 6.04 -10.37 -18.07
N ALA A 181 5.10 -11.26 -18.36
CA ALA A 181 3.87 -10.92 -19.06
C ALA A 181 3.04 -9.89 -18.26
N SER A 182 2.90 -10.10 -16.94
CA SER A 182 2.26 -9.13 -16.06
C SER A 182 2.97 -7.78 -16.09
N TYR A 183 4.31 -7.76 -16.10
CA TYR A 183 5.10 -6.55 -16.18
C TYR A 183 4.89 -5.82 -17.51
N LEU A 184 4.89 -6.52 -18.63
CA LEU A 184 4.66 -5.95 -19.96
C LEU A 184 3.26 -5.33 -20.10
N VAL A 185 2.25 -5.87 -19.42
CA VAL A 185 0.88 -5.30 -19.37
C VAL A 185 0.79 -4.10 -18.43
N VAL A 186 1.42 -4.18 -17.26
CA VAL A 186 1.32 -3.15 -16.21
C VAL A 186 2.19 -1.93 -16.53
N LEU A 187 3.34 -2.12 -17.18
CA LEU A 187 4.32 -1.05 -17.39
C LEU A 187 3.77 0.13 -18.21
N PRO A 188 3.05 -0.06 -19.34
CA PRO A 188 2.40 1.05 -20.04
C PRO A 188 1.40 1.79 -19.15
N LEU A 189 0.53 1.06 -18.43
CA LEU A 189 -0.45 1.66 -17.52
C LEU A 189 0.21 2.50 -16.41
N ALA A 190 1.32 2.00 -15.86
CA ALA A 190 2.09 2.72 -14.85
C ALA A 190 2.77 3.97 -15.42
N ARG A 191 3.27 3.92 -16.66
CA ARG A 191 3.83 5.08 -17.36
C ARG A 191 2.75 6.12 -17.67
N ASP A 192 1.60 5.69 -18.17
CA ASP A 192 0.47 6.57 -18.46
C ASP A 192 -0.01 7.28 -17.19
N ALA A 193 -0.08 6.56 -16.06
CA ALA A 193 -0.42 7.15 -14.77
C ALA A 193 0.62 8.18 -14.28
N GLY A 194 1.91 7.96 -14.57
CA GLY A 194 2.98 8.92 -14.31
C GLY A 194 2.87 10.16 -15.20
N GLN A 195 2.71 9.98 -16.50
CA GLN A 195 2.56 11.06 -17.47
C GLN A 195 1.30 11.90 -17.24
N ALA A 196 0.17 11.26 -16.90
CA ALA A 196 -1.07 11.91 -16.49
C ALA A 196 -0.85 12.87 -15.32
N ARG A 197 -0.03 12.46 -14.34
CA ARG A 197 0.34 13.30 -13.20
C ARG A 197 1.21 14.47 -13.60
N GLU A 198 2.25 14.23 -14.41
CA GLU A 198 3.18 15.27 -14.87
C GLU A 198 2.53 16.31 -15.80
N THR A 199 1.48 15.92 -16.53
CA THR A 199 0.80 16.80 -17.49
C THR A 199 -0.50 17.37 -16.91
N ALA A 200 -1.58 16.57 -16.89
CA ALA A 200 -2.89 17.00 -16.41
C ALA A 200 -2.88 17.33 -14.92
N GLY A 201 -2.14 16.55 -14.12
CA GLY A 201 -1.99 16.79 -12.69
C GLY A 201 -1.26 18.08 -12.37
N GLU A 202 -0.13 18.35 -13.03
CA GLU A 202 0.64 19.57 -12.81
C GLU A 202 -0.17 20.82 -13.18
N GLY A 203 -0.90 20.76 -14.30
CA GLY A 203 -1.81 21.83 -14.71
C GLY A 203 -2.94 22.08 -13.71
N LEU A 204 -3.55 21.01 -13.18
CA LEU A 204 -4.58 21.12 -12.14
C LEU A 204 -4.00 21.63 -10.81
N ALA A 205 -2.86 21.12 -10.37
CA ALA A 205 -2.21 21.55 -9.13
C ALA A 205 -1.80 23.03 -9.20
N THR A 206 -1.24 23.48 -10.32
CA THR A 206 -0.92 24.90 -10.55
C THR A 206 -2.17 25.77 -10.54
N TRP A 207 -3.29 25.26 -11.07
CA TRP A 207 -4.56 25.98 -11.01
C TRP A 207 -5.06 26.10 -9.57
N LEU A 208 -5.03 25.01 -8.80
CA LEU A 208 -5.43 25.01 -7.39
C LEU A 208 -4.58 25.97 -6.55
N GLU A 209 -3.26 25.96 -6.75
CA GLU A 209 -2.30 26.87 -6.10
C GLU A 209 -2.68 28.35 -6.29
N ARG A 210 -3.19 28.72 -7.47
CA ARG A 210 -3.51 30.12 -7.81
C ARG A 210 -4.93 30.55 -7.46
N HIS A 211 -5.88 29.62 -7.40
CA HIS A 211 -7.30 29.94 -7.31
C HIS A 211 -7.99 29.35 -6.09
N SER A 212 -7.29 28.59 -5.25
CA SER A 212 -7.89 27.92 -4.10
C SER A 212 -7.06 28.08 -2.86
N CYS A 213 -7.73 28.21 -1.72
CA CYS A 213 -7.08 28.27 -0.42
C CYS A 213 -7.26 26.93 0.32
N ARG A 214 -8.49 26.43 0.34
CA ARG A 214 -8.94 25.24 1.04
C ARG A 214 -9.75 24.34 0.10
N VAL A 215 -9.23 23.15 -0.15
CA VAL A 215 -9.75 22.22 -1.13
C VAL A 215 -10.24 20.96 -0.46
N ALA A 216 -11.50 20.59 -0.69
CA ALA A 216 -12.03 19.28 -0.29
C ALA A 216 -11.85 18.25 -1.40
N LEU A 217 -11.21 17.12 -1.10
CA LEU A 217 -10.97 16.04 -2.06
C LEU A 217 -10.71 14.70 -1.37
N VAL A 218 -10.89 13.59 -2.10
CA VAL A 218 -10.48 12.24 -1.66
C VAL A 218 -8.99 12.00 -1.98
N ASP A 219 -8.52 12.46 -3.14
CA ASP A 219 -7.17 12.19 -3.66
C ASP A 219 -6.10 13.16 -3.13
N VAL A 220 -5.88 13.16 -1.81
CA VAL A 220 -4.96 14.09 -1.09
C VAL A 220 -3.47 13.89 -1.37
N GLY A 221 -3.09 13.03 -2.33
CA GLY A 221 -1.70 12.73 -2.63
C GLY A 221 -1.00 13.87 -3.39
N PHE A 222 -0.80 13.66 -4.69
CA PHE A 222 -0.02 14.57 -5.53
C PHE A 222 -0.60 16.00 -5.58
N LEU A 223 -1.92 16.16 -5.71
CA LEU A 223 -2.55 17.47 -5.86
C LEU A 223 -2.32 18.36 -4.64
N ALA A 224 -2.51 17.82 -3.43
CA ALA A 224 -2.24 18.55 -2.19
C ALA A 224 -0.75 18.91 -2.06
N TYR A 225 0.13 17.91 -2.23
CA TYR A 225 1.57 18.09 -2.10
C TYR A 225 2.10 19.17 -3.06
N ARG A 226 1.66 19.14 -4.32
CA ARG A 226 2.16 20.07 -5.35
C ARG A 226 1.55 21.46 -5.22
N SER A 227 0.26 21.58 -4.93
CA SER A 227 -0.43 22.88 -4.90
C SER A 227 -0.25 23.65 -3.60
N GLY A 228 0.12 22.97 -2.50
CA GLY A 228 0.29 23.61 -1.19
C GLY A 228 -1.01 24.14 -0.56
N VAL A 229 -2.18 23.78 -1.11
CA VAL A 229 -3.48 24.18 -0.58
C VAL A 229 -3.77 23.52 0.77
N GLU A 230 -4.58 24.16 1.60
CA GLU A 230 -5.15 23.52 2.77
C GLU A 230 -6.13 22.43 2.33
N VAL A 231 -6.02 21.24 2.89
CA VAL A 231 -6.80 20.07 2.45
C VAL A 231 -7.88 19.74 3.46
N VAL A 232 -9.11 19.60 2.98
CA VAL A 232 -10.19 18.90 3.69
C VAL A 232 -10.29 17.50 3.11
N ASP A 233 -9.67 16.54 3.81
CA ASP A 233 -9.54 15.17 3.33
C ASP A 233 -10.84 14.39 3.53
N LEU A 234 -11.55 14.16 2.43
CA LEU A 234 -12.82 13.42 2.45
C LEU A 234 -12.63 11.91 2.67
N GLY A 235 -11.40 11.40 2.54
CA GLY A 235 -11.04 10.00 2.69
C GLY A 235 -10.34 9.63 4.00
N GLY A 236 -9.95 10.61 4.82
CA GLY A 236 -9.40 10.43 6.18
C GLY A 236 -7.98 9.88 6.26
N ILE A 237 -7.19 9.98 5.19
CA ILE A 237 -5.77 9.59 5.18
C ILE A 237 -4.89 10.58 5.96
N THR A 238 -5.27 11.85 5.97
CA THR A 238 -4.55 12.93 6.67
C THR A 238 -5.40 13.65 7.70
N ASP A 239 -6.72 13.39 7.76
CA ASP A 239 -7.63 14.01 8.73
C ASP A 239 -8.15 12.98 9.75
N PRO A 240 -7.80 13.10 11.04
CA PRO A 240 -8.22 12.15 12.07
C PRO A 240 -9.73 12.17 12.30
N ASP A 241 -10.41 13.31 12.15
CA ASP A 241 -11.87 13.40 12.35
C ASP A 241 -12.61 12.53 11.31
N VAL A 242 -12.02 12.38 10.11
CA VAL A 242 -12.58 11.58 9.01
C VAL A 242 -12.06 10.14 9.04
N ALA A 243 -10.83 9.92 9.48
CA ALA A 243 -10.19 8.60 9.51
C ALA A 243 -11.03 7.55 10.24
N TYR A 244 -11.64 7.93 11.36
CA TYR A 244 -12.42 7.04 12.22
C TYR A 244 -13.91 6.95 11.87
N LEU A 245 -14.39 7.70 10.86
CA LEU A 245 -15.79 7.61 10.44
C LEU A 245 -16.10 6.24 9.82
N PRO A 246 -17.35 5.76 9.94
CA PRO A 246 -17.81 4.55 9.29
C PRO A 246 -17.59 4.58 7.77
N GLY A 247 -17.41 3.39 7.19
CA GLY A 247 -17.16 3.20 5.77
C GLY A 247 -15.67 3.10 5.39
N GLY A 248 -15.43 2.58 4.19
CA GLY A 248 -14.09 2.51 3.61
C GLY A 248 -13.56 3.89 3.19
N HIS A 249 -12.27 3.96 2.83
CA HIS A 249 -11.58 5.21 2.48
C HIS A 249 -12.32 6.12 1.49
N ALA A 250 -12.89 5.57 0.41
CA ALA A 250 -13.64 6.36 -0.57
C ALA A 250 -15.16 6.38 -0.30
N ALA A 251 -15.57 5.89 0.86
CA ALA A 251 -16.97 5.68 1.23
C ALA A 251 -17.24 6.15 2.67
N LYS A 252 -16.45 7.06 3.20
CA LYS A 252 -16.60 7.64 4.55
C LYS A 252 -17.94 8.35 4.71
N GLU A 253 -18.67 8.03 5.78
CA GLU A 253 -19.96 8.63 6.11
C GLU A 253 -19.76 9.99 6.77
N LEU A 254 -19.57 11.02 5.94
CA LEU A 254 -19.36 12.39 6.38
C LEU A 254 -20.68 13.09 6.72
N ASP A 255 -20.65 13.85 7.82
CA ASP A 255 -21.66 14.87 8.09
C ASP A 255 -21.41 16.11 7.21
N VAL A 256 -22.47 16.57 6.56
CA VAL A 256 -22.45 17.76 5.71
C VAL A 256 -22.31 19.02 6.56
N GLY A 257 -22.83 19.03 7.79
CA GLY A 257 -22.65 20.13 8.73
C GLY A 257 -21.17 20.33 9.07
N TRP A 258 -20.47 19.25 9.38
CA TRP A 258 -19.01 19.26 9.57
C TRP A 258 -18.27 19.79 8.33
N LEU A 259 -18.58 19.29 7.12
CA LEU A 259 -17.92 19.75 5.89
C LEU A 259 -18.20 21.24 5.62
N ALA A 260 -19.43 21.68 5.86
CA ALA A 260 -19.82 23.08 5.73
C ALA A 260 -19.07 23.98 6.73
N ALA A 261 -18.84 23.52 7.96
CA ALA A 261 -18.07 24.24 8.96
C ALA A 261 -16.57 24.34 8.61
N ARG A 262 -16.03 23.36 7.87
CA ARG A 262 -14.68 23.43 7.30
C ARG A 262 -14.58 24.43 6.13
N ASP A 263 -15.69 24.92 5.59
CA ASP A 263 -15.79 25.97 4.56
C ASP A 263 -14.75 25.87 3.41
N PRO A 264 -14.67 24.74 2.67
CA PRO A 264 -13.78 24.64 1.52
C PRO A 264 -14.22 25.61 0.42
N ASP A 265 -13.32 26.39 -0.17
CA ASP A 265 -13.68 27.26 -1.29
C ASP A 265 -13.70 26.52 -2.64
N THR A 266 -13.02 25.38 -2.71
CA THR A 266 -13.01 24.48 -3.86
C THR A 266 -13.28 23.05 -3.45
N ILE A 267 -14.01 22.31 -4.28
CA ILE A 267 -14.20 20.87 -4.16
C ILE A 267 -13.69 20.22 -5.44
N VAL A 268 -12.84 19.20 -5.30
CA VAL A 268 -12.36 18.39 -6.43
C VAL A 268 -12.94 16.99 -6.29
N LEU A 269 -13.77 16.62 -7.26
CA LEU A 269 -14.39 15.29 -7.34
C LEU A 269 -13.69 14.47 -8.41
N SER A 270 -13.42 13.20 -8.11
CA SER A 270 -12.99 12.21 -9.10
C SER A 270 -14.21 11.66 -9.86
N SER A 271 -14.02 11.30 -11.13
CA SER A 271 -15.06 10.64 -11.93
C SER A 271 -14.43 9.64 -12.89
N ARG A 272 -14.95 8.41 -12.90
CA ARG A 272 -14.50 7.34 -13.81
C ARG A 272 -15.05 7.45 -15.24
N ALA A 273 -15.95 8.41 -15.45
CA ALA A 273 -16.58 8.70 -16.73
C ALA A 273 -16.70 10.22 -16.91
N PRO A 274 -16.83 10.73 -18.15
CA PRO A 274 -17.08 12.15 -18.38
C PRO A 274 -18.30 12.65 -17.57
N PRO A 275 -18.17 13.71 -16.77
CA PRO A 275 -19.29 14.28 -16.03
C PRO A 275 -20.27 14.97 -16.97
N ARG A 276 -21.54 15.07 -16.58
CA ARG A 276 -22.54 15.90 -17.23
C ARG A 276 -22.70 17.19 -16.43
N VAL A 277 -22.48 18.31 -17.11
CA VAL A 277 -22.57 19.66 -16.54
C VAL A 277 -23.50 20.48 -17.43
N ASP A 278 -24.37 21.29 -16.85
CA ASP A 278 -25.23 22.19 -17.63
C ASP A 278 -24.55 23.53 -17.95
N GLU A 279 -25.21 24.36 -18.75
CA GLU A 279 -24.71 25.69 -19.16
C GLU A 279 -24.49 26.63 -17.97
N ALA A 280 -25.22 26.43 -16.87
CA ALA A 280 -25.07 27.20 -15.64
C ALA A 280 -23.91 26.70 -14.75
N GLY A 281 -23.17 25.68 -15.20
CA GLY A 281 -22.07 25.08 -14.45
C GLY A 281 -22.53 24.16 -13.32
N ARG A 282 -23.78 23.68 -13.31
CA ARG A 282 -24.27 22.73 -12.30
C ARG A 282 -23.88 21.31 -12.68
N LEU A 283 -23.36 20.56 -11.71
CA LEU A 283 -23.04 19.15 -11.88
C LEU A 283 -24.34 18.32 -11.91
N LEU A 284 -24.66 17.73 -13.06
CA LEU A 284 -25.85 16.91 -13.25
C LEU A 284 -25.58 15.44 -12.96
N ALA A 285 -24.43 14.92 -13.40
CA ALA A 285 -24.04 13.53 -13.17
C ALA A 285 -22.51 13.37 -13.24
N PHE A 286 -21.98 12.39 -12.52
CA PHE A 286 -20.59 11.95 -12.58
C PHE A 286 -20.50 10.51 -12.03
N ALA A 287 -19.37 9.84 -12.20
CA ALA A 287 -19.14 8.47 -11.73
C ALA A 287 -18.02 8.46 -10.68
N GLY A 288 -18.26 9.14 -9.57
CA GLY A 288 -17.27 9.32 -8.50
C GLY A 288 -17.37 8.29 -7.38
N HIS A 289 -16.66 8.59 -6.30
CA HIS A 289 -16.66 7.77 -5.11
C HIS A 289 -17.96 7.92 -4.29
N PRO A 290 -18.39 6.91 -3.50
CA PRO A 290 -19.59 7.02 -2.67
C PRO A 290 -19.63 8.26 -1.76
N VAL A 291 -18.49 8.65 -1.18
CA VAL A 291 -18.41 9.87 -0.35
C VAL A 291 -18.65 11.13 -1.18
N GLU A 292 -18.06 11.21 -2.37
CA GLU A 292 -18.24 12.33 -3.31
C GLU A 292 -19.68 12.45 -3.77
N HIS A 293 -20.32 11.31 -4.09
CA HIS A 293 -21.74 11.27 -4.45
C HIS A 293 -22.64 11.80 -3.34
N ARG A 294 -22.38 11.41 -2.09
CA ARG A 294 -23.13 11.93 -0.95
C ARG A 294 -22.96 13.44 -0.83
N VAL A 295 -21.72 13.95 -0.84
CA VAL A 295 -21.45 15.39 -0.78
C VAL A 295 -22.18 16.14 -1.90
N ALA A 296 -22.01 15.70 -3.15
CA ALA A 296 -22.59 16.33 -4.33
C ALA A 296 -24.13 16.28 -4.36
N SER A 297 -24.74 15.32 -3.66
CA SER A 297 -26.20 15.18 -3.60
C SER A 297 -26.89 16.20 -2.70
N THR A 298 -26.14 16.87 -1.81
CA THR A 298 -26.70 17.73 -0.77
C THR A 298 -27.19 19.08 -1.29
N ALA A 299 -28.19 19.65 -0.62
CA ALA A 299 -28.67 21.01 -0.90
C ALA A 299 -27.57 22.06 -0.66
N TRP A 300 -26.77 21.90 0.40
CA TRP A 300 -25.63 22.77 0.72
C TRP A 300 -24.64 22.86 -0.44
N PHE A 301 -24.24 21.71 -1.00
CA PHE A 301 -23.32 21.66 -2.13
C PHE A 301 -23.90 22.34 -3.37
N ARG A 302 -25.11 21.94 -3.77
CA ARG A 302 -25.77 22.45 -4.99
C ARG A 302 -26.05 23.95 -4.94
N ALA A 303 -26.28 24.50 -3.74
CA ALA A 303 -26.53 25.92 -3.55
C ALA A 303 -25.26 26.78 -3.49
N ARG A 304 -24.08 26.16 -3.30
CA ARG A 304 -22.82 26.89 -3.05
C ARG A 304 -21.77 26.72 -4.12
N TYR A 305 -21.75 25.62 -4.86
CA TYR A 305 -20.66 25.30 -5.76
C TYR A 305 -21.12 25.14 -7.21
N ARG A 306 -20.29 25.62 -8.13
CA ARG A 306 -20.43 25.43 -9.58
C ARG A 306 -19.17 24.82 -10.16
N VAL A 307 -19.31 23.98 -11.16
CA VAL A 307 -18.21 23.43 -11.93
C VAL A 307 -17.52 24.60 -12.67
N VAL A 308 -16.24 24.78 -12.39
CA VAL A 308 -15.38 25.76 -13.07
C VAL A 308 -14.38 25.09 -14.01
N ARG A 309 -14.11 23.80 -13.81
CA ARG A 309 -13.21 23.04 -14.67
C ARG A 309 -13.56 21.56 -14.69
N VAL A 310 -13.41 20.96 -15.87
CA VAL A 310 -13.38 19.51 -16.05
C VAL A 310 -12.01 19.16 -16.61
N VAL A 311 -11.26 18.32 -15.91
CA VAL A 311 -9.88 17.96 -16.25
C VAL A 311 -9.82 16.47 -16.55
N PRO A 312 -9.72 16.07 -17.83
CA PRO A 312 -9.38 14.70 -18.20
C PRO A 312 -7.98 14.41 -17.63
N TYR A 313 -7.90 13.56 -16.60
CA TYR A 313 -6.66 13.31 -15.89
C TYR A 313 -5.93 12.10 -16.49
N SER A 314 -6.64 11.01 -16.71
CA SER A 314 -6.14 9.80 -17.37
C SER A 314 -7.22 9.18 -18.24
N SER A 315 -6.91 8.06 -18.90
CA SER A 315 -7.87 7.29 -19.71
C SER A 315 -9.09 6.79 -18.92
N SER A 316 -9.00 6.73 -17.58
CA SER A 316 -10.05 6.19 -16.71
C SER A 316 -10.48 7.16 -15.61
N THR A 317 -9.95 8.38 -15.57
CA THR A 317 -10.23 9.35 -14.50
C THR A 317 -10.31 10.77 -15.05
N THR A 318 -11.37 11.47 -14.66
CA THR A 318 -11.59 12.89 -14.90
C THR A 318 -11.83 13.58 -13.56
N TYR A 319 -11.14 14.68 -13.29
CA TYR A 319 -11.44 15.53 -12.15
C TYR A 319 -12.48 16.59 -12.50
N VAL A 320 -13.43 16.80 -11.60
CA VAL A 320 -14.42 17.87 -11.67
C VAL A 320 -14.08 18.87 -10.58
N VAL A 321 -13.69 20.08 -10.97
CA VAL A 321 -13.33 21.15 -10.05
C VAL A 321 -14.52 22.08 -9.91
N LEU A 322 -14.99 22.22 -8.68
CA LEU A 322 -16.08 23.12 -8.35
C LEU A 322 -15.60 24.22 -7.42
N ALA A 323 -15.94 25.47 -7.76
CA ALA A 323 -15.64 26.63 -6.92
C ALA A 323 -16.91 27.17 -6.29
N ARG A 324 -16.77 27.74 -5.09
CA ARG A 324 -17.85 28.41 -4.40
C ARG A 324 -18.34 29.63 -5.20
N HIS A 325 -19.65 29.90 -5.19
CA HIS A 325 -20.23 31.09 -5.81
C HIS A 325 -19.55 32.38 -5.29
N GLY A 326 -19.33 33.34 -6.20
CA GLY A 326 -18.72 34.63 -5.88
C GLY A 326 -17.19 34.65 -5.85
N ARG A 327 -16.54 33.54 -6.23
CA ARG A 327 -15.13 33.50 -6.68
C ARG A 327 -15.03 33.22 -8.17
#